data_AF-A0AA48GRG0-F1
#
_entry.id   AF-A0AA48GRG0-F1
#
_cell.length_a   1.000
_cell.length_b   1.000
_cell.length_c   1.000
_cell.angle_alpha   90.00
_cell.angle_beta   90.00
_cell.angle_gamma   90.00
#
_symmetry.space_group_name_H-M   'P 1'
#
loop_
_entity.id
_entity.type
_entity.pdbx_description
1 polymer ?
#
loop_
_entity_poly.entity_id
_entity_poly.type
_entity_poly.pdbx_seq_one_letter_code
_entity_poly.pdbx_strand_id
1 'polypeptide(L)'
;MNPIRYPHPAEREDVIRPVPASHLANEISRLEARLRDHMAMRPDWRHLQARTVWAQDKALIEQDLLILRRQEMSRWHPVDGRTA
;
A
#
# COMPACT_ATOMS: atom_id res chain seq x y z
N MET A 1 -39.38 21.73 -20.48
CA MET A 1 -38.46 22.67 -19.82
C MET A 1 -38.02 22.02 -18.52
N ASN A 2 -36.83 21.43 -18.47
CA ASN A 2 -36.36 20.65 -17.31
C ASN A 2 -35.30 21.50 -16.56
N PRO A 3 -35.45 21.78 -15.26
CA PRO A 3 -34.49 22.59 -14.53
C PRO A 3 -33.24 21.77 -14.19
N ILE A 4 -32.07 22.36 -14.44
CA ILE A 4 -30.76 21.81 -14.10
C ILE A 4 -30.65 21.77 -12.57
N ARG A 5 -30.66 20.57 -11.99
CA ARG A 5 -30.33 20.33 -10.59
C ARG A 5 -28.82 20.46 -10.43
N TYR A 6 -28.36 21.45 -9.68
CA TYR A 6 -26.97 21.50 -9.23
C TYR A 6 -26.74 20.40 -8.19
N PRO A 7 -25.69 19.56 -8.31
CA PRO A 7 -25.38 18.55 -7.30
C PRO A 7 -24.99 19.24 -5.98
N HIS A 8 -25.62 18.77 -4.90
CA HIS A 8 -25.44 19.29 -3.55
C HIS A 8 -24.04 18.88 -3.03
N PRO A 9 -23.30 19.76 -2.32
CA PRO A 9 -21.94 19.46 -1.85
C PRO A 9 -21.83 18.37 -0.77
N ALA A 10 -22.93 17.68 -0.44
CA ALA A 10 -22.99 16.62 0.55
C ALA A 10 -22.51 15.25 0.02
N GLU A 11 -22.28 15.10 -1.29
CA GLU A 11 -21.81 13.84 -1.88
C GLU A 11 -20.28 13.68 -1.87
N ARG A 12 -19.56 14.53 -1.12
CA ARG A 12 -18.16 14.29 -0.75
C ARG A 12 -18.08 13.47 0.52
N GLU A 13 -18.78 12.34 0.53
CA GLU A 13 -18.43 11.28 1.45
C GLU A 13 -17.11 10.71 0.94
N ASP A 14 -16.02 11.06 1.61
CA ASP A 14 -14.76 10.31 1.60
C ASP A 14 -15.07 8.88 2.07
N VAL A 15 -15.69 8.11 1.17
CA VAL A 15 -15.94 6.68 1.36
C VAL A 15 -14.57 6.04 1.33
N ILE A 16 -13.98 5.86 2.51
CA ILE A 16 -12.92 4.88 2.73
C ILE A 16 -13.56 3.53 2.42
N ARG A 17 -13.59 3.17 1.13
CA ARG A 17 -14.06 1.87 0.69
C ARG A 17 -13.08 0.86 1.29
N PRO A 18 -13.55 -0.19 1.97
CA PRO A 18 -12.67 -1.25 2.40
C PRO A 18 -11.96 -1.80 1.16
N VAL A 19 -10.64 -1.66 1.11
CA VAL A 19 -9.82 -2.21 0.02
C VAL A 19 -10.11 -3.72 -0.02
N PRO A 20 -10.59 -4.27 -1.15
CA PRO A 20 -10.92 -5.68 -1.23
C PRO A 20 -9.69 -6.53 -0.91
N ALA A 21 -9.85 -7.68 -0.23
CA ALA A 21 -8.72 -8.51 0.21
C ALA A 21 -7.82 -8.92 -0.96
N SER A 22 -8.45 -9.13 -2.12
CA SER A 22 -7.78 -9.40 -3.38
C SER A 22 -6.86 -8.26 -3.81
N HIS A 23 -7.20 -7.00 -3.53
CA HIS A 23 -6.37 -5.85 -3.87
C HIS A 23 -5.14 -5.77 -2.95
N LEU A 24 -5.29 -5.95 -1.64
CA LEU A 24 -4.15 -6.01 -0.71
C LEU A 24 -3.20 -7.17 -1.03
N ALA A 25 -3.75 -8.37 -1.29
CA ALA A 25 -2.96 -9.53 -1.68
C ALA A 25 -2.22 -9.30 -3.01
N ASN A 26 -2.86 -8.66 -3.98
CA ASN A 26 -2.23 -8.30 -5.25
C ASN A 26 -1.11 -7.26 -5.07
N GLU A 27 -1.30 -6.26 -4.20
CA GLU A 27 -0.28 -5.25 -3.90
C GLU A 27 0.93 -5.84 -3.18
N ILE A 28 0.70 -6.73 -2.20
CA ILE A 28 1.76 -7.48 -1.52
C ILE A 28 2.55 -8.31 -2.55
N SER A 29 1.86 -9.09 -3.38
CA SER A 29 2.51 -9.92 -4.40
C SER A 29 3.34 -9.09 -5.39
N ARG A 30 2.82 -7.92 -5.79
CA ARG A 30 3.54 -6.98 -6.67
C ARG A 30 4.79 -6.41 -6.00
N LEU A 31 4.73 -6.05 -4.73
CA LEU A 31 5.89 -5.53 -4.00
C LEU A 31 6.93 -6.63 -3.71
N GLU A 32 6.50 -7.86 -3.44
CA GLU A 32 7.41 -9.02 -3.32
C GLU A 32 8.14 -9.31 -4.64
N ALA A 33 7.46 -9.21 -5.78
CA ALA A 33 8.09 -9.29 -7.10
C ALA A 33 9.11 -8.15 -7.30
N ARG A 34 8.70 -6.90 -7.03
CA ARG A 34 9.57 -5.73 -7.16
C ARG A 34 10.81 -5.82 -6.26
N LEU A 35 10.68 -6.33 -5.03
CA LEU A 35 11.81 -6.53 -4.12
C LEU A 35 12.80 -7.55 -4.69
N ARG A 36 12.30 -8.65 -5.27
CA ARG A 36 13.16 -9.66 -5.93
C ARG A 36 13.91 -9.07 -7.12
N ASP A 37 13.23 -8.31 -7.97
CA ASP A 37 13.87 -7.63 -9.10
C ASP A 37 14.90 -6.59 -8.64
N HIS A 38 14.57 -5.82 -7.60
CA HIS A 38 15.49 -4.84 -7.01
C HIS A 38 16.75 -5.51 -6.45
N MET A 39 16.59 -6.68 -5.82
CA MET A 39 17.71 -7.50 -5.33
C MET A 39 18.60 -8.04 -6.45
N ALA A 40 18.05 -8.29 -7.64
CA ALA A 40 18.81 -8.73 -8.81
C ALA A 40 19.67 -7.60 -9.40
N MET A 41 19.24 -6.34 -9.28
CA MET A 41 19.94 -5.16 -9.82
C MET A 41 20.96 -4.54 -8.86
N ARG A 42 21.63 -5.37 -8.04
CA ARG A 42 22.55 -4.88 -7.00
C ARG A 42 23.65 -4.01 -7.62
N PRO A 43 23.84 -2.76 -7.14
CA PRO A 43 24.78 -1.83 -7.73
C PRO A 43 26.22 -2.28 -7.52
N ASP A 44 27.11 -1.83 -8.40
CA ASP A 44 28.54 -2.09 -8.27
C ASP A 44 29.06 -1.60 -6.92
N TRP A 45 29.85 -2.43 -6.25
CA TRP A 45 30.32 -2.18 -4.89
C TRP A 45 31.24 -0.97 -4.78
N ARG A 46 31.83 -0.52 -5.90
CA ARG A 46 32.74 0.62 -5.98
C ARG A 46 32.03 1.97 -5.90
N HIS A 47 30.73 2.04 -6.21
CA HIS A 47 29.97 3.30 -6.22
C HIS A 47 29.14 3.45 -4.95
N LEU A 48 29.69 4.17 -3.96
CA LEU A 48 29.04 4.41 -2.67
C LEU A 48 27.65 5.04 -2.81
N GLN A 49 27.50 6.05 -3.67
CA GLN A 49 26.21 6.71 -3.90
C GLN A 49 25.15 5.75 -4.46
N ALA A 50 25.52 4.92 -5.43
CA ALA A 50 24.63 3.91 -6.00
C ALA A 50 24.19 2.88 -4.95
N ARG A 51 25.09 2.48 -4.04
CA ARG A 51 24.76 1.61 -2.90
C ARG A 51 23.78 2.25 -1.93
N THR A 52 23.98 3.52 -1.61
CA THR A 52 23.11 4.26 -0.67
C THR A 52 21.71 4.37 -1.25
N VAL A 53 21.57 4.79 -2.51
CA VAL A 53 20.27 4.90 -3.18
C VAL A 53 19.58 3.54 -3.26
N TRP A 54 20.31 2.50 -3.70
CA TRP A 54 19.74 1.14 -3.78
C TRP A 54 19.29 0.60 -2.42
N ALA A 55 20.05 0.86 -1.35
CA ALA A 55 19.69 0.44 -0.01
C ALA A 55 18.46 1.21 0.52
N GLN A 56 18.35 2.50 0.19
CA GLN A 56 17.17 3.31 0.51
C GLN A 56 15.92 2.80 -0.22
N ASP A 57 16.02 2.55 -1.52
CA ASP A 57 14.91 1.99 -2.32
C ASP A 57 14.46 0.62 -1.78
N LYS A 58 15.42 -0.23 -1.40
CA LYS A 58 15.13 -1.52 -0.77
C LYS A 58 14.34 -1.33 0.53
N ALA A 59 14.80 -0.43 1.40
CA ALA A 59 14.17 -0.17 2.68
C ALA A 59 12.73 0.35 2.55
N LEU A 60 12.47 1.19 1.53
CA LEU A 60 11.12 1.67 1.23
C LEU A 60 10.19 0.54 0.80
N ILE A 61 10.64 -0.35 -0.10
CA ILE A 61 9.84 -1.50 -0.54
C ILE A 61 9.53 -2.43 0.64
N GLU A 62 10.51 -2.68 1.51
CA GLU A 62 10.32 -3.49 2.72
C GLU A 62 9.35 -2.84 3.72
N GLN A 63 9.41 -1.51 3.88
CA GLN A 63 8.48 -0.77 4.72
C GLN A 63 7.03 -0.86 4.21
N ASP A 64 6.81 -0.67 2.91
CA ASP A 64 5.48 -0.78 2.30
C ASP A 64 4.91 -2.20 2.45
N LEU A 65 5.74 -3.23 2.27
CA LEU A 65 5.36 -4.62 2.51
C LEU A 65 4.91 -4.85 3.96
N LEU A 66 5.65 -4.32 4.94
CA LEU A 66 5.30 -4.45 6.36
C LEU A 66 3.96 -3.76 6.68
N ILE A 67 3.69 -2.60 6.09
CA ILE A 67 2.43 -1.87 6.27
C ILE A 67 1.26 -2.68 5.69
N LEU A 68 1.39 -3.18 4.46
CA LEU A 68 0.33 -3.96 3.83
C LEU A 68 0.09 -5.30 4.53
N ARG A 69 1.15 -5.99 4.96
CA ARG A 69 1.03 -7.22 5.77
C ARG A 69 0.36 -6.95 7.12
N ARG A 70 0.63 -5.80 7.75
CA ARG A 70 -0.08 -5.39 8.98
C ARG A 70 -1.57 -5.15 8.71
N GLN A 71 -1.91 -4.47 7.62
CA GLN A 71 -3.31 -4.24 7.24
C GLN A 71 -4.04 -5.55 6.91
N GLU A 72 -3.36 -6.49 6.27
CA GLU A 72 -3.86 -7.85 6.01
C GLU A 72 -4.18 -8.57 7.34
N MET A 73 -3.30 -8.53 8.34
CA MET A 73 -3.55 -9.13 9.66
C MET A 73 -4.65 -8.43 10.46
N SER A 74 -4.70 -7.09 10.44
CA SER A 74 -5.73 -6.30 11.11
C SER A 74 -7.13 -6.52 10.54
N ARG A 75 -7.25 -7.01 9.29
CA ARG A 75 -8.52 -7.42 8.71
C ARG A 75 -9.10 -8.69 9.37
N TRP A 76 -8.24 -9.60 9.82
CA TRP A 76 -8.65 -10.87 10.44
C TRP A 76 -8.89 -10.77 11.95
N HIS A 77 -8.42 -9.70 12.58
CA HIS A 77 -8.79 -9.33 13.93
C HIS A 77 -9.79 -8.17 13.88
N PRO A 78 -11.11 -8.42 13.86
CA PRO A 78 -12.02 -7.40 14.35
C PRO A 78 -11.54 -7.08 15.77
N VAL A 79 -11.20 -5.81 16.02
CA VAL A 79 -11.15 -5.31 17.39
C VAL A 79 -12.56 -5.53 17.92
N ASP A 80 -12.77 -6.62 18.65
CA ASP A 80 -13.96 -6.87 19.48
C ASP A 80 -13.95 -5.82 20.60
N GLY A 81 -14.18 -4.57 20.22
CA GLY A 81 -14.34 -3.42 21.10
C GLY A 81 -15.83 -3.13 21.34
N ARG A 82 -16.66 -4.18 21.40
CA ARG A 82 -18.07 -4.07 21.76
C ARG A 82 -18.40 -5.09 22.85
N THR A 83 -17.70 -4.99 23.98
CA THR A 83 -18.23 -5.47 25.27
C THR A 83 -19.21 -4.43 25.81
N ALA A 84 -20.48 -4.84 25.82
CA ALA A 84 -21.59 -4.49 26.72
C ALA A 84 -21.69 -3.07 27.29
#